data_AF-Q5JJC5-F1
#
_entry.id   AF-Q5JJC5-F1
#
_cell.length_a   1.000
_cell.length_b   1.000
_cell.length_c   1.000
_cell.angle_alpha   90.00
_cell.angle_beta   90.00
_cell.angle_gamma   90.00
#
_symmetry.space_group_name_H-M   'P 1'
#
loop_
_entity.id
_entity.type
_entity.pdbx_description
1 polymer ?
#
loop_
_entity_poly.entity_id
_entity_poly.type
_entity_poly.pdbx_seq_one_letter_code
_entity_poly.pdbx_strand_id
1 'polypeptide(L)'
;MRVELIRSKIEEILESLKLVEEHLPEDFETFQSLGLIKDGIYKRVEFAIQNVIDICAIINSDLKLGIPEKEEDVFEGLVRGGIISKGLAQKLRLMKGFRNVLVHRYGRINDELAFEALREHLDDIYEFIETIEKFLEGQK
;
A
#
# COMPACT_ATOMS: atom_id res chain seq x y z
N MET A 1 -16.07 -0.55 -15.28
CA MET A 1 -14.96 -0.57 -14.31
C MET A 1 -14.23 -1.91 -14.42
N ARG A 2 -12.90 -1.92 -14.34
CA ARG A 2 -12.02 -3.09 -14.47
C ARG A 2 -11.99 -3.90 -13.16
N VAL A 3 -13.15 -4.40 -12.74
CA VAL A 3 -13.33 -5.05 -11.42
C VAL A 3 -12.42 -6.27 -11.24
N GLU A 4 -12.34 -7.15 -12.24
CA GLU A 4 -11.50 -8.35 -12.16
C GLU A 4 -10.01 -8.01 -11.99
N LEU A 5 -9.54 -6.94 -12.62
CA LEU A 5 -8.16 -6.48 -12.46
C LEU A 5 -7.92 -5.91 -11.05
N ILE A 6 -8.89 -5.17 -10.50
CA ILE A 6 -8.78 -4.64 -9.13
C ILE A 6 -8.74 -5.79 -8.12
N ARG A 7 -9.62 -6.79 -8.27
CA ARG A 7 -9.65 -7.97 -7.38
C ARG A 7 -8.36 -8.79 -7.44
N SER A 8 -7.83 -9.02 -8.65
CA SER A 8 -6.54 -9.69 -8.81
C SER A 8 -5.41 -8.95 -8.08
N LYS A 9 -5.39 -7.61 -8.12
CA LYS A 9 -4.42 -6.81 -7.35
C LYS A 9 -4.65 -6.88 -5.83
N ILE A 10 -5.90 -6.96 -5.38
CA ILE A 10 -6.21 -7.17 -3.96
C ILE A 10 -5.68 -8.52 -3.49
N GLU A 11 -5.85 -9.59 -4.26
CA GLU A 11 -5.29 -10.92 -3.95
C GLU A 11 -3.75 -10.89 -3.85
N GLU A 12 -3.08 -10.21 -4.78
CA GLU A 12 -1.63 -10.00 -4.76
C GLU A 12 -1.15 -9.23 -3.52
N ILE A 13 -1.93 -8.23 -3.08
CA ILE A 13 -1.65 -7.48 -1.84
C ILE A 13 -1.79 -8.42 -0.64
N LEU A 14 -2.90 -9.15 -0.53
CA LEU A 14 -3.17 -10.04 0.61
C LEU A 14 -2.10 -11.14 0.74
N GLU A 15 -1.66 -11.72 -0.38
CA GLU A 15 -0.56 -12.69 -0.38
C GLU A 15 0.76 -12.04 0.06
N SER A 16 0.97 -10.76 -0.22
CA SER A 16 2.16 -10.03 0.23
C SER A 16 2.13 -9.73 1.71
N LEU A 17 1.00 -9.28 2.24
CA LEU A 17 0.82 -9.02 3.67
C LEU A 17 1.00 -10.30 4.47
N LYS A 18 0.38 -11.40 4.04
CA LYS A 18 0.54 -12.70 4.69
C LYS A 18 2.00 -13.13 4.79
N LEU A 19 2.76 -13.05 3.70
CA LEU A 19 4.18 -13.40 3.72
C LEU A 19 5.00 -12.49 4.63
N VAL A 20 4.66 -11.19 4.69
CA VAL A 20 5.31 -10.24 5.60
C VAL A 20 5.01 -10.62 7.06
N GLU A 21 3.75 -10.83 7.41
CA GLU A 21 3.32 -11.20 8.76
C GLU A 21 3.94 -12.52 9.24
N GLU A 22 4.05 -13.52 8.36
CA GLU A 22 4.67 -14.81 8.68
C GLU A 22 6.17 -14.71 9.00
N HIS A 23 6.86 -13.67 8.51
CA HIS A 23 8.31 -13.54 8.62
C HIS A 23 8.77 -12.30 9.40
N LEU A 24 7.86 -11.41 9.77
CA LEU A 24 8.15 -10.23 10.58
C LEU A 24 8.23 -10.63 12.06
N PRO A 25 9.40 -10.48 12.71
CA PRO A 25 9.57 -10.86 14.10
C PRO A 25 8.94 -9.83 15.05
N GLU A 26 8.84 -10.18 16.32
CA GLU A 26 8.29 -9.29 17.35
C GLU A 26 9.26 -8.20 17.81
N ASP A 27 10.57 -8.44 17.67
CA ASP A 27 11.64 -7.55 18.13
C ASP A 27 12.59 -7.10 17.01
N PHE A 28 13.18 -5.94 17.22
CA PHE A 28 14.06 -5.30 16.23
C PHE A 28 15.42 -6.02 16.08
N GLU A 29 15.96 -6.62 17.13
CA GLU A 29 17.26 -7.30 17.08
C GLU A 29 17.20 -8.50 16.13
N THR A 30 16.13 -9.30 16.26
CA THR A 30 15.82 -10.39 15.34
C THR A 30 15.66 -9.85 13.92
N PHE A 31 14.84 -8.81 13.73
CA PHE A 31 14.60 -8.21 12.41
C PHE A 31 15.89 -7.77 11.72
N GLN A 32 16.79 -7.11 12.45
CA GLN A 32 18.05 -6.61 11.93
C GLN A 32 18.94 -7.75 11.40
N SER A 33 18.89 -8.92 12.05
CA SER A 33 19.71 -10.10 11.76
C SER A 33 19.19 -10.99 10.60
N LEU A 34 18.00 -10.72 10.06
CA LEU A 34 17.31 -11.59 9.08
C LEU A 34 17.96 -11.69 7.70
N GLY A 35 18.94 -10.83 7.38
CA GLY A 35 19.63 -10.83 6.09
C GLY A 35 18.65 -10.73 4.90
N LEU A 36 18.69 -11.72 4.00
CA LEU A 36 17.84 -11.75 2.80
C LEU A 36 16.34 -11.80 3.11
N ILE A 37 15.93 -12.35 4.26
CA ILE A 37 14.51 -12.38 4.65
C ILE A 37 14.00 -10.94 4.87
N LYS A 38 14.80 -10.08 5.51
CA LYS A 38 14.47 -8.65 5.67
C LYS A 38 14.32 -7.94 4.32
N ASP A 39 15.24 -8.18 3.39
CA ASP A 39 15.14 -7.64 2.03
C ASP A 39 13.85 -8.15 1.32
N GLY A 40 13.47 -9.41 1.56
CA GLY A 40 12.21 -9.98 1.09
C GLY A 40 10.98 -9.29 1.68
N ILE A 41 10.97 -9.02 2.99
CA ILE A 41 9.92 -8.26 3.67
C ILE A 41 9.77 -6.89 3.02
N TYR A 42 10.86 -6.14 2.88
CA TYR A 42 10.83 -4.83 2.22
C TYR A 42 10.28 -4.92 0.80
N LYS A 43 10.66 -5.95 0.04
CA LYS A 43 10.20 -6.09 -1.34
C LYS A 43 8.71 -6.42 -1.44
N ARG A 44 8.18 -7.26 -0.55
CA ARG A 44 6.74 -7.58 -0.51
C ARG A 44 5.91 -6.37 -0.08
N VAL A 45 6.42 -5.56 0.84
CA VAL A 45 5.74 -4.32 1.26
C VAL A 45 5.75 -3.27 0.16
N GLU A 46 6.90 -3.09 -0.51
CA GLU A 46 7.00 -2.21 -1.69
C GLU A 46 5.96 -2.60 -2.76
N PHE A 47 5.89 -3.90 -3.05
CA PHE A 47 4.96 -4.45 -4.04
C PHE A 47 3.48 -4.26 -3.63
N ALA A 48 3.15 -4.53 -2.37
CA ALA A 48 1.81 -4.30 -1.83
C ALA A 48 1.38 -2.82 -1.98
N ILE A 49 2.24 -1.89 -1.56
CA ILE A 49 1.95 -0.45 -1.66
C ILE A 49 1.83 -0.01 -3.13
N GLN A 50 2.64 -0.56 -4.03
CA GLN A 50 2.48 -0.25 -5.46
C GLN A 50 1.12 -0.72 -5.98
N ASN A 51 0.67 -1.92 -5.61
CA ASN A 51 -0.64 -2.42 -6.02
C ASN A 51 -1.80 -1.57 -5.45
N VAL A 52 -1.68 -1.06 -4.23
CA VAL A 52 -2.63 -0.08 -3.66
C VAL A 52 -2.73 1.18 -4.53
N ILE A 53 -1.59 1.72 -4.95
CA ILE A 53 -1.54 2.91 -5.83
C ILE A 53 -2.13 2.59 -7.20
N ASP A 54 -1.80 1.44 -7.78
CA ASP A 54 -2.31 1.01 -9.08
C ASP A 54 -3.84 0.86 -9.06
N ILE A 55 -4.41 0.30 -7.98
CA ILE A 55 -5.86 0.23 -7.80
C ILE A 55 -6.47 1.65 -7.78
N CYS A 56 -5.86 2.59 -7.05
CA CYS A 56 -6.32 3.98 -7.05
C CYS A 56 -6.27 4.60 -8.46
N ALA A 57 -5.19 4.35 -9.22
CA ALA A 57 -5.05 4.84 -10.58
C ALA A 57 -6.08 4.22 -11.54
N ILE A 58 -6.37 2.91 -11.41
CA ILE A 58 -7.40 2.21 -12.18
C ILE A 58 -8.77 2.84 -11.91
N ILE A 59 -9.14 3.02 -10.64
CA ILE A 59 -10.43 3.61 -10.25
C ILE A 59 -10.53 5.06 -10.74
N ASN A 60 -9.49 5.88 -10.53
CA ASN A 60 -9.45 7.27 -11.01
C ASN A 60 -9.68 7.35 -12.52
N SER A 61 -9.03 6.45 -13.27
CA SER A 61 -9.13 6.37 -14.73
C SER A 61 -10.52 5.91 -15.18
N ASP A 62 -11.07 4.86 -14.59
CA ASP A 62 -12.37 4.29 -14.97
C ASP A 62 -13.53 5.25 -14.71
N LEU A 63 -13.43 6.04 -13.63
CA LEU A 63 -14.43 7.01 -13.23
C LEU A 63 -14.15 8.44 -13.75
N LYS A 64 -13.04 8.63 -14.48
CA LYS A 64 -12.62 9.92 -15.05
C LYS A 64 -12.53 11.05 -14.01
N LEU A 65 -11.93 10.78 -12.84
CA LEU A 65 -11.85 11.72 -11.71
C LEU A 65 -10.81 12.85 -11.86
N GLY A 66 -10.30 13.03 -13.08
CA GLY A 66 -9.26 13.98 -13.43
C GLY A 66 -8.00 13.29 -13.95
N ILE A 67 -7.10 14.09 -14.52
CA ILE A 67 -5.79 13.64 -14.99
C ILE A 67 -4.78 13.93 -13.87
N PRO A 68 -4.20 12.91 -13.22
CA PRO A 68 -3.18 13.12 -12.20
C PRO A 68 -1.87 13.62 -12.85
N GLU A 69 -1.24 14.64 -12.28
CA GLU A 69 0.10 15.10 -12.71
C GLU A 69 1.20 14.30 -12.00
N LYS A 70 0.90 13.87 -10.76
CA LYS A 70 1.74 13.03 -9.92
C LYS A 70 0.97 11.80 -9.48
N GLU A 71 1.72 10.74 -9.16
CA GLU A 71 1.16 9.48 -8.66
C GLU A 71 0.25 9.68 -7.43
N GLU A 72 0.54 10.63 -6.54
CA GLU A 72 -0.28 10.90 -5.34
C GLU A 72 -1.57 11.70 -5.62
N ASP A 73 -1.72 12.30 -6.80
CA ASP A 73 -2.91 13.08 -7.17
C ASP A 73 -4.13 12.16 -7.37
N VAL A 74 -3.90 10.86 -7.63
CA VAL A 74 -4.98 9.87 -7.71
C VAL A 74 -5.77 9.80 -6.41
N PHE A 75 -5.11 9.99 -5.25
CA PHE A 75 -5.77 9.96 -3.95
C PHE A 75 -6.75 11.13 -3.80
N GLU A 76 -6.38 12.32 -4.26
CA GLU A 76 -7.26 13.49 -4.27
C GLU A 76 -8.44 13.29 -5.23
N GLY A 77 -8.22 12.64 -6.37
CA GLY A 77 -9.29 12.23 -7.28
C GLY A 77 -10.34 11.36 -6.58
N LEU A 78 -9.88 10.32 -5.88
CA LEU A 78 -10.76 9.39 -5.16
C LEU A 78 -11.48 10.04 -3.97
N VAL A 79 -10.83 10.97 -3.25
CA VAL A 79 -11.47 11.77 -2.19
C VAL A 79 -12.60 12.63 -2.77
N ARG A 80 -12.34 13.35 -3.86
CA ARG A 80 -13.39 14.17 -4.53
C ARG A 80 -14.53 13.31 -5.06
N GLY A 81 -14.23 12.10 -5.52
CA GLY A 81 -15.21 11.10 -5.94
C GLY A 81 -15.99 10.46 -4.79
N GLY A 82 -15.66 10.75 -3.53
CA GLY A 82 -16.33 10.18 -2.35
C GLY A 82 -16.01 8.70 -2.11
N ILE A 83 -14.94 8.18 -2.71
CA ILE A 83 -14.59 6.75 -2.70
C ILE A 83 -13.75 6.41 -1.48
N ILE A 84 -12.84 7.31 -1.10
CA ILE A 84 -12.03 7.20 0.11
C ILE A 84 -12.17 8.46 0.95
N SER A 85 -11.97 8.31 2.27
CA SER A 85 -11.94 9.44 3.18
C SER A 85 -10.64 10.25 3.03
N LYS A 86 -10.66 11.52 3.48
CA LYS A 86 -9.43 12.33 3.58
C LYS A 86 -8.37 11.69 4.49
N GLY A 87 -8.82 11.02 5.56
CA GLY A 87 -7.94 10.32 6.50
C GLY A 87 -7.23 9.15 5.82
N LEU A 88 -7.98 8.32 5.10
CA LEU A 88 -7.41 7.21 4.34
C LEU A 88 -6.44 7.71 3.26
N ALA A 89 -6.80 8.77 2.52
CA ALA A 89 -5.90 9.39 1.55
C ALA A 89 -4.57 9.88 2.17
N GLN A 90 -4.60 10.39 3.41
CA GLN A 90 -3.39 10.77 4.14
C GLN A 90 -2.52 9.54 4.47
N LYS A 91 -3.12 8.44 4.93
CA LYS A 91 -2.42 7.17 5.16
C LYS A 91 -1.78 6.64 3.87
N LEU A 92 -2.49 6.68 2.74
CA LEU A 92 -1.97 6.28 1.43
C LEU A 92 -0.72 7.10 1.01
N ARG A 93 -0.71 8.41 1.31
CA ARG A 93 0.47 9.26 1.06
C ARG A 93 1.67 8.86 1.91
N LEU A 94 1.44 8.56 3.18
CA LEU A 94 2.51 8.10 4.08
C LEU A 94 3.09 6.77 3.59
N MET A 95 2.24 5.82 3.19
CA MET A 95 2.67 4.55 2.61
C MET A 95 3.47 4.75 1.32
N LYS A 96 3.02 5.60 0.40
CA LYS A 96 3.80 5.96 -0.80
C LYS A 96 5.16 6.55 -0.44
N GLY A 97 5.21 7.42 0.57
CA GLY A 97 6.46 7.97 1.12
C GLY A 97 7.39 6.86 1.62
N PHE A 98 6.86 5.92 2.39
CA PHE A 98 7.60 4.76 2.89
C PHE A 98 8.13 3.88 1.75
N ARG A 99 7.30 3.57 0.73
CA ARG A 99 7.74 2.86 -0.49
C ARG A 99 8.92 3.55 -1.14
N ASN A 100 8.88 4.88 -1.28
CA ASN A 100 9.97 5.64 -1.88
C ASN A 100 11.28 5.53 -1.08
N VAL A 101 11.20 5.51 0.25
CA VAL A 101 12.36 5.28 1.12
C VAL A 101 12.94 3.87 0.92
N LEU A 102 12.07 2.84 0.87
CA LEU A 102 12.48 1.46 0.65
C LEU A 102 13.14 1.26 -0.73
N VAL A 103 12.59 1.87 -1.78
CA VAL A 103 13.06 1.75 -3.17
C VAL A 103 14.40 2.45 -3.35
N HIS A 104 14.49 3.71 -2.94
CA HIS A 104 15.60 4.55 -3.40
C HIS A 104 16.87 4.43 -2.57
N ARG A 105 16.82 3.80 -1.38
CA ARG A 105 17.99 3.49 -0.52
C ARG A 105 19.04 4.61 -0.46
N TYR A 106 18.65 5.89 -0.52
CA TYR A 106 19.55 7.03 -0.78
C TYR A 106 20.66 7.22 0.28
N GLY A 107 20.63 6.47 1.39
CA GLY A 107 21.75 6.33 2.30
C GLY A 107 21.39 5.47 3.51
N ARG A 108 21.35 4.14 3.33
CA ARG A 108 20.94 3.11 4.32
C ARG A 108 19.52 3.34 4.88
N ILE A 109 18.61 2.42 4.61
CA ILE A 109 17.31 2.40 5.30
C ILE A 109 17.60 2.40 6.81
N ASN A 110 16.95 3.30 7.56
CA ASN A 110 16.94 3.16 9.01
C ASN A 110 16.01 1.99 9.33
N ASP A 111 16.59 0.80 9.53
CA ASP A 111 15.85 -0.44 9.76
C ASP A 111 14.97 -0.35 11.00
N GLU A 112 15.33 0.47 11.99
CA GLU A 112 14.55 0.66 13.23
C GLU A 112 13.24 1.37 12.91
N LEU A 113 13.31 2.52 12.23
CA LEU A 113 12.12 3.25 11.77
C LEU A 113 11.28 2.44 10.78
N ALA A 114 11.93 1.65 9.92
CA ALA A 114 11.22 0.78 8.99
C ALA A 114 10.48 -0.34 9.73
N PHE A 115 11.11 -0.96 10.74
CA PHE A 115 10.49 -1.99 11.56
C PHE A 115 9.27 -1.45 12.33
N GLU A 116 9.40 -0.27 12.95
CA GLU A 116 8.27 0.40 13.61
C GLU A 116 7.12 0.65 12.63
N ALA A 117 7.41 1.22 11.46
CA ALA A 117 6.40 1.49 10.45
C ALA A 117 5.71 0.21 9.94
N LEU A 118 6.45 -0.89 9.77
CA LEU A 118 5.89 -2.19 9.40
C LEU A 118 4.98 -2.76 10.48
N ARG A 119 5.28 -2.55 11.75
CA ARG A 119 4.44 -3.02 12.85
C ARG A 119 3.18 -2.19 13.03
N GLU A 120 3.26 -0.88 12.80
CA GLU A 120 2.16 0.05 13.07
C GLU A 120 1.19 0.25 11.90
N HIS A 121 1.66 0.11 10.65
CA HIS A 121 0.93 0.60 9.48
C HIS A 121 0.53 -0.47 8.45
N LEU A 122 0.81 -1.76 8.68
CA LEU A 122 0.29 -2.81 7.78
C LEU A 122 -1.24 -2.85 7.81
N ASP A 123 -1.86 -2.55 8.95
CA ASP A 123 -3.32 -2.48 9.11
C ASP A 123 -3.97 -1.40 8.24
N ASP A 124 -3.24 -0.34 7.88
CA ASP A 124 -3.74 0.69 6.97
C ASP A 124 -4.02 0.14 5.56
N ILE A 125 -3.30 -0.91 5.14
CA ILE A 125 -3.52 -1.57 3.85
C ILE A 125 -4.83 -2.39 3.90
N TYR A 126 -5.12 -3.05 5.03
CA TYR A 126 -6.39 -3.77 5.21
C TYR A 126 -7.58 -2.80 5.23
N GLU A 127 -7.47 -1.65 5.89
CA GLU A 127 -8.51 -0.59 5.86
C GLU A 127 -8.77 -0.12 4.41
N PHE A 128 -7.71 0.06 3.63
CA PHE A 128 -7.84 0.39 2.21
C PHE A 128 -8.59 -0.70 1.45
N ILE A 129 -8.20 -1.97 1.59
CA ILE A 129 -8.84 -3.10 0.90
C ILE A 129 -10.34 -3.15 1.24
N GLU A 130 -10.69 -3.06 2.52
CA GLU A 130 -12.10 -3.07 2.96
C GLU A 130 -12.90 -1.92 2.33
N THR A 131 -12.30 -0.73 2.27
CA THR A 131 -12.92 0.44 1.64
C THR A 131 -13.17 0.21 0.15
N ILE A 132 -12.19 -0.37 -0.57
CA ILE A 132 -12.32 -0.65 -2.00
C ILE A 132 -13.33 -1.77 -2.27
N GLU A 133 -13.33 -2.85 -1.49
CA GLU A 133 -14.31 -3.94 -1.65
C GLU A 133 -15.76 -3.42 -1.47
N LYS A 134 -16.01 -2.63 -0.41
CA LYS A 134 -17.32 -1.98 -0.20
C LYS A 134 -17.71 -1.08 -1.37
N PHE A 135 -16.75 -0.34 -1.91
CA PHE A 135 -16.99 0.48 -3.10
C PHE A 135 -17.37 -0.39 -4.32
N LEU A 136 -16.67 -1.50 -4.55
CA LEU A 136 -16.95 -2.42 -5.68
C LEU A 136 -18.31 -3.11 -5.56
N GLU A 137 -18.78 -3.42 -4.36
CA GLU A 137 -20.11 -4.01 -4.13
C GLU A 137 -21.24 -3.09 -4.61
N GLY A 138 -21.08 -1.77 -4.41
CA GLY A 138 -22.04 -0.76 -4.85
C GLY A 138 -22.03 -0.47 -6.35
N GLN A 139 -21.15 -1.13 -7.12
CA GLN A 139 -20.98 -0.93 -8.56
C GLN A 139 -21.49 -2.13 -9.39
N LYS A 140 -22.25 -3.04 -8.76
CA LYS A 140 -22.98 -4.12 -9.42
C LYS A 140 -24.15 -3.61 -10.26
#